data_AF-A0AA88GW41-F1
#
_entry.id   AF-A0AA88GW41-F1
#
_cell.length_a   1.000
_cell.length_b   1.000
_cell.length_c   1.000
_cell.angle_alpha   90.00
_cell.angle_beta   90.00
_cell.angle_gamma   90.00
#
_symmetry.space_group_name_H-M   'P 1'
#
loop_
_entity.id
_entity.type
_entity.pdbx_description
1 polymer ?
#
loop_
_entity_poly.entity_id
_entity_poly.type
_entity_poly.pdbx_seq_one_letter_code
_entity_poly.pdbx_strand_id
1 'polypeptide(L)'
;MKRLSLCLFLVLFCVLTLQASYHSVLAQQCKNRKPFANPAPCSGCTFCTATASSSCCTAQEDSAASLSASLGKIISQGCYEQMAMAACAVCDPKNSQYINTDTMQMKVCKSACQRLASSCGTSSTICDSLPTTDCWSEASTVKSLQVMGMMMVVMLLMSVFLMW
;
A
#
# COMPACT_ATOMS: atom_id res chain seq x y z
N MET A 1 22.87 -42.01 -1.91
CA MET A 1 21.77 -41.29 -1.22
C MET A 1 22.06 -39.79 -1.03
N LYS A 2 23.25 -39.36 -0.58
CA LYS A 2 23.57 -37.93 -0.37
C LYS A 2 23.45 -37.02 -1.61
N ARG A 3 23.76 -37.52 -2.82
CA ARG A 3 23.68 -36.75 -4.08
C ARG A 3 22.24 -36.50 -4.57
N LEU A 4 21.32 -37.44 -4.31
CA LEU A 4 19.91 -37.31 -4.68
C LEU A 4 19.22 -36.21 -3.85
N SER A 5 19.58 -36.10 -2.57
CA SER A 5 19.08 -35.06 -1.67
C SER A 5 19.48 -33.65 -2.13
N LEU A 6 20.73 -33.46 -2.57
CA LEU A 6 21.21 -32.16 -3.01
C LEU A 6 20.49 -31.65 -4.27
N CYS A 7 20.24 -32.52 -5.25
CA CYS A 7 19.51 -32.16 -6.46
C CYS A 7 18.06 -31.76 -6.16
N LEU A 8 17.40 -32.46 -5.23
CA LEU A 8 16.02 -32.18 -4.84
C LEU A 8 15.90 -30.83 -4.12
N PHE A 9 16.90 -30.47 -3.30
CA PHE A 9 17.00 -29.15 -2.67
C PHE A 9 17.20 -28.01 -3.67
N LEU A 10 18.07 -28.19 -4.67
CA LEU A 10 18.29 -27.20 -5.72
C LEU A 10 17.02 -26.95 -6.56
N VAL A 11 16.28 -28.01 -6.88
CA VAL A 11 15.02 -27.91 -7.61
C VAL A 11 13.96 -27.17 -6.77
N LEU A 12 13.81 -27.52 -5.49
CA LEU A 12 12.89 -26.83 -4.57
C LEU A 12 13.25 -25.34 -4.41
N PHE A 13 14.54 -25.02 -4.27
CA PHE A 13 15.01 -23.65 -4.17
C PHE A 13 14.72 -22.84 -5.44
N CYS A 14 14.98 -23.41 -6.62
CA CYS A 14 14.65 -22.77 -7.89
C CYS A 14 13.13 -22.54 -8.07
N VAL A 15 12.30 -23.49 -7.63
CA VAL A 15 10.83 -23.33 -7.69
C VAL A 15 10.37 -22.22 -6.74
N LEU A 16 10.92 -22.14 -5.53
CA LEU A 16 10.60 -21.09 -4.56
C LEU A 16 11.03 -19.69 -5.03
N THR A 17 12.21 -19.57 -5.65
CA THR A 17 12.68 -18.29 -6.22
C THR A 17 11.89 -17.88 -7.45
N LEU A 18 11.45 -18.82 -8.29
CA LEU A 18 10.51 -18.54 -9.38
C LEU A 18 9.15 -18.06 -8.86
N GLN A 19 8.60 -18.68 -7.82
CA GLN A 19 7.31 -18.26 -7.26
C GLN A 19 7.37 -16.86 -6.61
N ALA A 20 8.52 -16.51 -6.00
CA ALA A 20 8.75 -15.17 -5.45
C ALA A 20 8.87 -14.08 -6.54
N SER A 21 9.47 -14.41 -7.68
CA SER A 21 9.61 -13.48 -8.81
C SER A 21 8.30 -13.28 -9.59
N TYR A 22 7.45 -14.31 -9.69
CA TYR A 22 6.13 -14.19 -10.33
C TYR A 22 5.17 -13.24 -9.59
N HIS A 23 5.26 -13.12 -8.27
CA HIS A 23 4.41 -12.22 -7.49
C HIS A 23 4.84 -10.74 -7.53
N SER A 24 5.98 -10.43 -8.16
CA SER A 24 6.58 -9.10 -8.13
C SER A 24 6.27 -8.24 -9.36
N VAL A 25 5.57 -8.79 -10.37
CA VAL A 25 5.27 -8.09 -11.64
C VAL A 25 3.76 -8.04 -11.92
N LEU A 26 2.97 -7.69 -10.90
CA LEU A 26 1.77 -6.91 -11.18
C LEU A 26 2.23 -5.47 -11.31
N ALA A 27 2.44 -5.01 -12.55
CA ALA A 27 2.61 -3.58 -12.81
C ALA A 27 1.45 -2.86 -12.12
N GLN A 28 1.75 -2.04 -11.12
CA GLN A 28 0.74 -1.36 -10.32
C GLN A 28 0.01 -0.38 -11.22
N GLN A 29 -1.15 -0.76 -11.76
CA GLN A 29 -1.93 0.10 -12.63
C GLN A 29 -2.70 1.14 -11.81
N CYS A 30 -2.76 2.36 -12.32
CA CYS A 30 -3.52 3.44 -11.72
C CYS A 30 -5.01 3.24 -11.98
N LYS A 31 -5.70 2.62 -11.00
CA LYS A 31 -7.15 2.36 -11.06
C LYS A 31 -8.02 3.60 -11.10
N ASN A 32 -7.49 4.74 -10.67
CA ASN A 32 -8.15 6.03 -10.73
C ASN A 32 -8.16 6.67 -12.13
N ARG A 33 -7.54 6.05 -13.15
CA ARG A 33 -7.46 6.62 -14.52
C ARG A 33 -8.05 5.71 -15.58
N LYS A 34 -8.72 6.33 -16.54
CA LYS A 34 -9.23 5.65 -17.75
C LYS A 34 -8.39 6.08 -18.96
N PRO A 35 -7.81 5.15 -19.74
CA PRO A 35 -7.61 3.72 -19.46
C PRO A 35 -6.59 3.54 -18.32
N PHE A 36 -6.70 2.46 -17.55
CA PHE A 36 -5.80 2.08 -16.43
C PHE A 36 -4.33 2.37 -16.77
N ALA A 37 -3.85 3.53 -16.33
CA ALA A 37 -2.58 4.06 -16.78
C ALA A 37 -1.44 3.48 -15.94
N ASN A 38 -0.26 3.37 -16.53
CA ASN A 38 0.93 3.12 -15.73
C ASN A 38 1.22 4.37 -14.87
N PRO A 39 1.72 4.18 -13.63
CA PRO A 39 2.16 5.29 -12.81
C PRO A 39 3.27 6.03 -13.55
N ALA A 40 3.23 7.35 -13.50
CA ALA A 40 4.18 8.20 -14.19
C ALA A 40 4.70 9.28 -13.24
N PRO A 41 5.93 9.78 -13.46
CA PRO A 41 6.42 10.94 -12.74
C PRO A 41 5.46 12.13 -12.93
N CYS A 42 5.14 12.81 -11.82
CA CYS A 42 4.35 14.03 -11.82
C CYS A 42 5.24 15.22 -11.47
N SER A 43 5.86 15.83 -12.48
CA SER A 43 6.77 16.97 -12.30
C SER A 43 6.09 18.24 -11.78
N GLY A 44 4.78 18.36 -11.97
CA GLY A 44 3.97 19.48 -11.46
C GLY A 44 3.28 19.22 -10.12
N CYS A 45 3.46 18.04 -9.52
CA CYS A 45 2.89 17.74 -8.20
C CYS A 45 3.73 18.40 -7.11
N THR A 46 3.09 19.20 -6.26
CA THR A 46 3.72 19.97 -5.18
C THR A 46 3.21 19.59 -3.79
N PHE A 47 2.08 18.87 -3.72
CA PHE A 47 1.45 18.49 -2.47
C PHE A 47 1.76 17.02 -2.10
N CYS A 48 1.41 16.07 -2.98
CA CYS A 48 1.67 14.64 -2.83
C CYS A 48 3.07 14.27 -3.34
N THR A 49 4.09 14.91 -2.78
CA THR A 49 5.48 14.79 -3.24
C THR A 49 6.10 13.41 -3.01
N ALA A 50 5.62 12.68 -2.01
CA ALA A 50 6.09 11.32 -1.70
C ALA A 50 5.90 10.33 -2.87
N THR A 51 4.93 10.59 -3.75
CA THR A 51 4.64 9.77 -4.93
C THR A 51 5.04 10.45 -6.24
N ALA A 52 5.71 11.62 -6.21
CA ALA A 52 5.98 12.42 -7.40
C ALA A 52 6.84 11.70 -8.46
N SER A 53 7.71 10.76 -8.06
CA SER A 53 8.53 9.97 -8.99
C SER A 53 7.76 8.84 -9.68
N SER A 54 6.62 8.43 -9.12
CA SER A 54 5.77 7.35 -9.63
C SER A 54 4.35 7.53 -9.08
N SER A 55 3.58 8.40 -9.74
CA SER A 55 2.27 8.87 -9.28
C SER A 55 1.15 8.36 -10.18
N CYS A 56 0.01 8.09 -9.56
CA CYS A 56 -1.27 7.91 -10.24
C CYS A 56 -2.08 9.20 -10.40
N CYS A 57 -1.56 10.33 -9.91
CA CYS A 57 -2.18 11.64 -9.98
C CYS A 57 -1.44 12.61 -10.91
N THR A 58 -2.20 13.56 -11.48
CA THR A 58 -1.73 14.67 -12.32
C THR A 58 -1.48 15.84 -11.40
N ALA A 59 -0.82 16.88 -11.91
CA ALA A 59 -0.69 18.15 -11.19
C ALA A 59 -2.06 18.76 -10.81
N GLN A 60 -3.09 18.53 -11.63
CA GLN A 60 -4.46 18.98 -11.35
C GLN A 60 -5.11 18.20 -10.20
N GLU A 61 -4.98 16.87 -10.20
CA GLU A 61 -5.45 16.01 -9.11
C GLU A 61 -4.70 16.30 -7.79
N ASP A 62 -3.40 16.57 -7.87
CA ASP A 62 -2.56 17.00 -6.74
C ASP A 62 -3.02 18.34 -6.15
N SER A 63 -3.37 19.30 -7.02
CA SER A 63 -3.91 20.59 -6.60
C SER A 63 -5.27 20.44 -5.92
N ALA A 64 -6.14 19.56 -6.43
CA ALA A 64 -7.42 19.25 -5.81
C ALA A 64 -7.25 18.55 -4.45
N ALA A 65 -6.28 17.64 -4.34
CA ALA A 65 -5.90 17.00 -3.08
C ALA A 65 -5.45 18.05 -2.05
N SER A 66 -4.59 18.99 -2.45
CA SER A 66 -4.14 20.11 -1.61
C SER A 66 -5.30 20.97 -1.11
N LEU A 67 -6.23 21.31 -1.99
CA LEU A 67 -7.44 22.08 -1.62
C LEU A 67 -8.29 21.32 -0.60
N SER A 68 -8.50 20.02 -0.82
CA SER A 68 -9.28 19.18 0.09
C SER A 68 -8.64 19.09 1.48
N ALA A 69 -7.32 18.92 1.56
CA ALA A 69 -6.59 18.86 2.82
C ALA A 69 -6.56 20.21 3.54
N SER A 70 -6.54 21.32 2.79
CA SER A 70 -6.55 22.68 3.36
C SER A 70 -7.79 22.96 4.21
N LEU A 71 -8.92 22.28 3.98
CA LEU A 71 -10.08 22.35 4.86
C LEU A 71 -9.77 21.83 6.27
N GLY A 72 -8.95 20.79 6.38
CA GLY A 72 -8.50 20.24 7.67
C GLY A 72 -7.68 21.25 8.48
N LYS A 73 -6.97 22.16 7.81
CA LYS A 73 -6.16 23.20 8.46
C LYS A 73 -7.01 24.20 9.26
N ILE A 74 -8.28 24.37 8.88
CA ILE A 74 -9.24 25.22 9.61
C ILE A 74 -9.60 24.58 10.96
N ILE A 75 -9.63 23.24 11.01
CA ILE A 75 -9.99 22.49 12.22
C ILE A 75 -8.79 22.35 13.14
N SER A 76 -7.72 21.72 12.66
CA SER A 76 -6.48 21.51 13.41
C SER A 76 -5.34 21.08 12.48
N GLN A 77 -4.09 21.27 12.93
CA GLN A 77 -2.93 20.75 12.20
C GLN A 77 -2.99 19.22 12.05
N GLY A 78 -3.46 18.50 13.08
CA GLY A 78 -3.64 17.05 13.00
C GLY A 78 -4.69 16.62 11.97
N CYS A 79 -5.81 17.35 11.87
CA CYS A 79 -6.82 17.10 10.84
C CYS A 79 -6.26 17.34 9.44
N TYR A 80 -5.49 18.43 9.26
CA TYR A 80 -4.78 18.70 8.00
C TYR A 80 -3.87 17.54 7.59
N GLU A 81 -3.06 17.01 8.51
CA GLU A 81 -2.14 15.91 8.23
C GLU A 81 -2.88 14.62 7.84
N GLN A 82 -3.95 14.27 8.55
CA GLN A 82 -4.77 13.11 8.22
C GLN A 82 -5.49 13.27 6.87
N MET A 83 -6.04 14.45 6.59
CA MET A 83 -6.67 14.73 5.30
C MET A 83 -5.64 14.74 4.16
N ALA A 84 -4.43 15.26 4.39
CA ALA A 84 -3.34 15.25 3.42
C ALA A 84 -2.93 13.81 3.08
N MET A 85 -2.75 12.95 4.09
CA MET A 85 -2.44 11.54 3.90
C MET A 85 -3.55 10.82 3.12
N ALA A 86 -4.81 11.03 3.50
CA ALA A 86 -5.95 10.43 2.81
C ALA A 86 -6.08 10.90 1.34
N ALA A 87 -5.88 12.19 1.09
CA ALA A 87 -5.96 12.76 -0.26
C ALA A 87 -4.83 12.24 -1.17
N CYS A 88 -3.61 12.12 -0.63
CA CYS A 88 -2.48 11.60 -1.38
C CYS A 88 -2.45 10.07 -1.53
N ALA A 89 -3.21 9.34 -0.71
CA ALA A 89 -3.24 7.88 -0.76
C ALA A 89 -3.71 7.33 -2.11
N VAL A 90 -4.63 8.02 -2.78
CA VAL A 90 -5.14 7.67 -4.12
C VAL A 90 -4.07 7.83 -5.20
N CYS A 91 -3.08 8.70 -4.97
CA CYS A 91 -1.99 8.97 -5.89
C CYS A 91 -0.86 7.93 -5.80
N ASP A 92 -0.80 7.15 -4.71
CA ASP A 92 0.20 6.10 -4.57
C ASP A 92 -0.22 4.84 -5.36
N PRO A 93 0.57 4.40 -6.36
CA PRO A 93 0.25 3.20 -7.13
C PRO A 93 0.14 1.92 -6.27
N LYS A 94 0.76 1.88 -5.09
CA LYS A 94 0.64 0.76 -4.13
C LYS A 94 -0.76 0.62 -3.54
N ASN A 95 -1.52 1.72 -3.50
CA ASN A 95 -2.87 1.75 -2.95
C ASN A 95 -3.94 1.52 -4.00
N SER A 96 -3.57 1.44 -5.28
CA SER A 96 -4.48 1.20 -6.41
C SER A 96 -5.39 -0.01 -6.21
N GLN A 97 -4.91 -1.05 -5.53
CA GLN A 97 -5.69 -2.25 -5.21
C GLN A 97 -6.92 -1.95 -4.34
N TYR A 98 -6.86 -0.92 -3.48
CA TYR A 98 -7.95 -0.52 -2.59
C TYR A 98 -8.92 0.47 -3.22
N ILE A 99 -8.69 0.90 -4.47
CA ILE A 99 -9.61 1.77 -5.19
C ILE A 99 -10.71 0.91 -5.82
N ASN A 100 -11.96 1.22 -5.48
CA ASN A 100 -13.13 0.65 -6.15
C ASN A 100 -13.30 1.33 -7.51
N THR A 101 -13.31 0.54 -8.58
CA THR A 101 -13.40 1.04 -9.97
C THR A 101 -14.77 1.58 -10.35
N ASP A 102 -15.82 1.16 -9.63
CA ASP A 102 -17.21 1.55 -9.91
C ASP A 102 -17.53 2.89 -9.24
N THR A 103 -17.06 3.08 -8.01
CA THR A 103 -17.33 4.31 -7.23
C THR A 103 -16.18 5.31 -7.27
N MET A 104 -15.00 4.90 -7.75
CA MET A 104 -13.75 5.67 -7.69
C MET A 104 -13.34 6.05 -6.26
N GLN A 105 -13.88 5.35 -5.25
CA GLN A 105 -13.58 5.58 -3.85
C GLN A 105 -12.53 4.59 -3.35
N MET A 106 -11.64 5.08 -2.48
CA MET A 106 -10.69 4.22 -1.78
C MET A 106 -11.38 3.49 -0.63
N LYS A 107 -11.21 2.18 -0.54
CA LYS A 107 -11.66 1.34 0.58
C LYS A 107 -10.74 1.59 1.78
N VAL A 108 -11.22 2.41 2.72
CA VAL A 108 -10.49 2.82 3.93
C VAL A 108 -10.78 1.85 5.08
N CYS A 109 -9.77 1.53 5.88
CA CYS A 109 -9.94 0.73 7.08
C CYS A 109 -10.61 1.53 8.20
N LYS A 110 -11.35 0.83 9.06
CA LYS A 110 -11.94 1.38 10.28
C LYS A 110 -10.94 2.21 11.10
N SER A 111 -9.72 1.71 11.29
CA SER A 111 -8.67 2.40 12.05
C SER A 111 -8.21 3.73 11.43
N ALA A 112 -8.09 3.80 10.10
CA ALA A 112 -7.75 5.05 9.41
C ALA A 112 -8.89 6.07 9.49
N CYS A 113 -10.13 5.62 9.30
CA CYS A 113 -11.30 6.48 9.50
C CYS A 113 -11.40 6.99 10.93
N GLN A 114 -11.17 6.13 11.94
CA GLN A 114 -11.21 6.54 13.34
C GLN A 114 -10.12 7.57 13.68
N ARG A 115 -8.91 7.44 13.11
CA ARG A 115 -7.86 8.44 13.26
C ARG A 115 -8.29 9.78 12.65
N LEU A 116 -8.75 9.78 11.41
CA LEU A 116 -9.28 10.98 10.76
C LEU A 116 -10.40 11.63 11.58
N ALA A 117 -11.37 10.84 12.03
CA ALA A 117 -12.49 11.34 12.83
C ALA A 117 -12.02 11.95 14.16
N SER A 118 -11.09 11.29 14.84
CA SER A 118 -10.50 11.80 16.09
C SER A 118 -9.72 13.10 15.87
N SER A 119 -8.96 13.22 14.78
CA SER A 119 -8.16 14.41 14.48
C SER A 119 -8.99 15.60 13.99
N CYS A 120 -10.12 15.32 13.34
CA CYS A 120 -11.02 16.33 12.78
C CYS A 120 -12.25 16.62 13.66
N GLY A 121 -12.36 15.99 14.84
CA GLY A 121 -13.47 16.21 15.76
C GLY A 121 -14.83 15.73 15.25
N THR A 122 -14.86 14.72 14.37
CA THR A 122 -16.10 14.13 13.85
C THR A 122 -16.46 12.84 14.61
N SER A 123 -17.72 12.41 14.49
CA SER A 123 -18.16 11.18 15.16
C SER A 123 -17.48 9.95 14.57
N SER A 124 -16.89 9.11 15.42
CA SER A 124 -16.29 7.83 15.02
C SER A 124 -17.32 6.79 14.60
N THR A 125 -18.61 7.00 14.88
CA THR A 125 -19.70 6.08 14.50
C THR A 125 -19.84 5.93 12.98
N ILE A 126 -19.42 6.95 12.22
CA ILE A 126 -19.38 6.87 10.74
C ILE A 126 -18.39 5.82 10.24
N CYS A 127 -17.44 5.39 11.09
CA CYS A 127 -16.40 4.43 10.77
C CYS A 127 -16.78 2.99 11.14
N ASP A 128 -17.90 2.75 11.82
CA ASP A 128 -18.21 1.43 12.39
C ASP A 128 -18.55 0.36 11.34
N SER A 129 -19.08 0.78 10.19
CA SER A 129 -19.39 -0.09 9.05
C SER A 129 -18.18 -0.37 8.15
N LEU A 130 -17.03 0.24 8.43
CA LEU A 130 -15.83 0.08 7.61
C LEU A 130 -15.08 -1.23 7.93
N PRO A 131 -14.42 -1.83 6.93
CA PRO A 131 -13.68 -3.06 7.10
C PRO A 131 -12.44 -2.87 7.99
N THR A 132 -11.99 -3.95 8.63
CA THR A 132 -10.75 -4.00 9.40
C THR A 132 -9.57 -4.60 8.63
N THR A 133 -9.84 -5.27 7.50
CA THR A 133 -8.85 -5.95 6.65
C THR A 133 -9.11 -5.67 5.18
N ASP A 134 -8.09 -5.90 4.33
CA ASP A 134 -8.19 -5.68 2.87
C ASP A 134 -8.66 -4.25 2.52
N CYS A 135 -8.02 -3.27 3.17
CA CYS A 135 -8.35 -1.87 3.07
C CYS A 135 -7.08 -1.02 3.31
N TRP A 136 -7.14 0.25 2.96
CA TRP A 136 -6.07 1.20 3.21
C TRP A 136 -6.08 1.68 4.67
N SER A 137 -4.94 1.55 5.36
CA SER A 137 -4.78 1.92 6.77
C SER A 137 -3.61 2.87 7.05
N GLU A 138 -3.10 3.59 6.04
CA GLU A 138 -1.84 4.39 6.07
C GLU A 138 -0.56 3.60 6.35
N ALA A 139 -0.66 2.34 6.76
CA ALA A 139 0.50 1.52 7.05
C ALA A 139 1.20 1.18 5.73
N SER A 140 2.32 1.86 5.48
CA SER A 140 3.45 1.22 4.83
C SER A 140 3.60 -0.18 5.43
N THR A 141 3.27 -1.18 4.62
CA THR A 141 3.61 -2.60 4.78
C THR A 141 2.83 -3.47 5.76
N VAL A 142 1.72 -4.06 5.31
CA VAL A 142 1.34 -5.44 5.74
C VAL A 142 2.03 -6.51 4.88
N LYS A 143 2.58 -6.12 3.72
CA LYS A 143 3.46 -7.01 2.92
C LYS A 143 4.89 -7.14 3.48
N SER A 144 5.37 -6.30 4.41
CA SER A 144 6.69 -6.50 5.04
C SER A 144 6.65 -7.54 6.15
N LEU A 145 5.51 -7.69 6.84
CA LEU A 145 5.33 -8.73 7.85
C LEU A 145 5.39 -10.14 7.22
N GLN A 146 4.90 -10.28 5.98
CA GLN A 146 4.97 -11.55 5.24
C GLN A 146 6.40 -11.86 4.78
N VAL A 147 7.20 -10.84 4.47
CA VAL A 147 8.62 -10.99 4.10
C VAL A 147 9.49 -11.29 5.32
N MET A 148 9.26 -10.64 6.47
CA MET A 148 9.95 -10.98 7.72
C MET A 148 9.56 -12.37 8.24
N GLY A 149 8.29 -12.78 8.09
CA GLY A 149 7.82 -14.12 8.42
C GLY A 149 8.48 -15.21 7.56
N MET A 150 8.59 -14.99 6.24
CA MET A 150 9.31 -15.93 5.36
C MET A 150 10.80 -16.05 5.68
N MET A 151 11.47 -14.94 6.03
CA MET A 151 12.90 -14.98 6.38
C MET A 151 13.19 -15.78 7.66
N MET A 152 12.32 -15.73 8.67
CA MET A 152 12.47 -16.58 9.87
C MET A 152 12.34 -18.07 9.56
N VAL A 153 11.40 -18.46 8.70
CA VAL A 153 11.19 -19.87 8.32
C VAL A 153 12.40 -20.41 7.54
N VAL A 154 12.98 -19.61 6.64
CA VAL A 154 14.19 -20.00 5.89
C VAL A 154 15.40 -20.16 6.82
N MET A 155 15.59 -19.26 7.79
CA MET A 155 16.68 -19.37 8.76
C MET A 155 16.54 -20.61 9.67
N LEU A 156 15.32 -20.95 10.08
CA LEU A 156 15.03 -22.17 10.85
C LEU A 156 15.29 -23.46 10.06
N LEU A 157 14.98 -23.48 8.77
CA LEU A 157 15.27 -24.64 7.92
C LEU A 157 16.78 -24.84 7.74
N MET A 158 17.53 -23.75 7.55
CA MET A 158 18.99 -23.81 7.42
C MET A 158 19.70 -24.31 8.69
N SER A 159 19.22 -23.94 9.88
CA SER A 159 19.85 -24.39 11.13
C SER A 159 19.65 -25.88 11.40
N VAL A 160 18.50 -26.45 11.04
CA VAL A 160 18.25 -27.90 11.13
C VAL A 160 19.16 -28.68 10.19
N PHE A 161 19.45 -28.15 9.00
CA PHE A 161 20.39 -28.76 8.05
C PHE A 161 21.85 -28.72 8.49
N LEU A 162 22.24 -27.77 9.33
CA LEU A 162 23.61 -27.67 9.87
C LEU A 162 23.83 -28.56 11.11
N MET A 163 22.76 -29.02 11.76
CA MET A 163 22.82 -29.92 12.91
C MET A 163 22.85 -31.41 12.53
N TRP A 164 22.62 -31.74 11.25
CA TRP A 164 22.67 -33.09 10.68
C TRP A 164 23.89 -33.27 9.76
#